data_AF-A0A1I4HK03-F1
#
_entry.id   AF-A0A1I4HK03-F1
#
_cell.length_a   1.000
_cell.length_b   1.000
_cell.length_c   1.000
_cell.angle_alpha   90.00
_cell.angle_beta   90.00
_cell.angle_gamma   90.00
#
_symmetry.space_group_name_H-M   'P 1'
#
loop_
_entity.id
_entity.type
_entity.pdbx_description
1 polymer ?
#
loop_
_entity_poly.entity_id
_entity_poly.type
_entity_poly.pdbx_seq_one_letter_code
_entity_poly.pdbx_strand_id
1 'polypeptide(L)'
;MNKLIDELEKAYNHTSQWLKFAESKNGALIALDSALLIGVFSLFTKSSSLKVLNYYFLWIISFLIISMVISSLSFIPVLSKDKQDKVSSKKIDQDKNILFFSVIKDLTPNEYLDLLTKK
;
A
#
# COMPACT_ATOMS: atom_id res chain seq x y z
N MET A 1 -0.36 13.09 29.99
CA MET A 1 0.31 11.89 29.48
C MET A 1 -0.69 10.86 28.93
N ASN A 2 -1.66 10.37 29.71
CA ASN A 2 -2.68 9.41 29.23
C ASN A 2 -3.46 9.89 27.98
N LYS A 3 -3.99 11.11 27.99
CA LYS A 3 -4.70 11.68 26.83
C LYS A 3 -3.86 11.73 25.54
N LEU A 4 -2.56 11.97 25.63
CA LEU A 4 -1.68 11.99 24.45
C LEU A 4 -1.44 10.59 23.90
N ILE A 5 -1.30 9.60 24.78
CA ILE A 5 -1.19 8.18 24.42
C ILE A 5 -2.47 7.73 23.72
N ASP A 6 -3.64 8.10 24.27
CA ASP A 6 -4.95 7.78 23.68
C ASP A 6 -5.11 8.36 22.27
N GLU A 7 -4.72 9.62 22.05
CA GLU A 7 -4.77 10.27 20.72
C GLU A 7 -3.80 9.62 19.72
N LEU A 8 -2.61 9.25 20.17
CA LEU A 8 -1.62 8.58 19.32
C LEU A 8 -2.08 7.18 18.91
N GLU A 9 -2.63 6.43 19.87
CA GLU A 9 -3.23 5.12 19.63
C GLU A 9 -4.41 5.22 18.67
N LYS A 10 -5.27 6.25 18.83
CA LYS A 10 -6.40 6.49 17.93
C LYS A 10 -5.94 6.79 16.50
N ALA A 11 -4.92 7.63 16.32
CA ALA A 11 -4.36 7.94 15.01
C ALA A 11 -3.70 6.71 14.35
N TYR A 12 -2.97 5.92 15.13
CA TYR A 12 -2.38 4.66 14.69
C TYR A 12 -3.46 3.64 14.27
N ASN A 13 -4.47 3.44 15.11
CA ASN A 13 -5.56 2.51 14.81
C ASN A 13 -6.34 2.92 13.56
N HIS A 14 -6.60 4.21 13.38
CA HIS A 14 -7.28 4.71 12.19
C HIS A 14 -6.48 4.46 10.91
N THR A 15 -5.19 4.79 10.91
CA THR A 15 -4.30 4.54 9.76
C THR A 15 -4.13 3.04 9.48
N SER A 16 -3.99 2.22 10.52
CA SER A 16 -3.93 0.75 10.40
C SER A 16 -5.22 0.18 9.81
N GLN A 17 -6.39 0.66 10.23
CA GLN A 17 -7.67 0.22 9.68
C GLN A 17 -7.82 0.57 8.19
N TRP A 18 -7.43 1.77 7.80
CA TRP A 18 -7.46 2.19 6.39
C TRP A 18 -6.53 1.35 5.52
N LEU A 19 -5.34 1.04 6.04
CA LEU A 19 -4.38 0.18 5.36
C LEU A 19 -4.93 -1.24 5.19
N LYS A 20 -5.48 -1.84 6.26
CA LYS A 20 -6.11 -3.17 6.21
C LYS A 20 -7.24 -3.25 5.19
N PHE A 21 -8.06 -2.20 5.08
CA PHE A 21 -9.13 -2.16 4.09
C PHE A 21 -8.59 -2.13 2.65
N ALA A 22 -7.55 -1.31 2.40
CA ALA A 22 -6.89 -1.25 1.10
C ALA A 22 -6.24 -2.59 0.71
N GLU A 23 -5.50 -3.20 1.65
CA GLU A 23 -4.88 -4.52 1.47
C GLU A 23 -5.94 -5.60 1.22
N SER A 24 -7.03 -5.62 1.97
CA SER A 24 -8.11 -6.59 1.78
C SER A 24 -8.73 -6.49 0.37
N LYS A 25 -8.89 -5.27 -0.17
CA LYS A 25 -9.43 -5.07 -1.51
C LYS A 25 -8.49 -5.60 -2.59
N ASN A 26 -7.19 -5.35 -2.45
CA ASN A 26 -6.18 -5.87 -3.38
C ASN A 26 -5.99 -7.38 -3.23
N GLY A 27 -6.12 -7.92 -2.03
CA GLY A 27 -6.11 -9.36 -1.77
C GLY A 27 -7.31 -10.07 -2.43
N ALA A 28 -8.49 -9.45 -2.38
CA ALA A 28 -9.67 -9.95 -3.08
C ALA A 28 -9.49 -9.95 -4.61
N LEU A 29 -8.85 -8.91 -5.16
CA LEU A 29 -8.50 -8.88 -6.60
C LEU A 29 -7.55 -10.01 -6.99
N ILE A 30 -6.50 -10.27 -6.20
CA ILE A 30 -5.58 -11.39 -6.45
C ILE A 30 -6.32 -12.74 -6.45
N ALA A 31 -7.24 -12.94 -5.49
CA ALA A 31 -8.03 -14.16 -5.42
C ALA A 31 -8.92 -14.33 -6.66
N LEU A 32 -9.58 -13.26 -7.10
CA LEU A 32 -10.40 -13.24 -8.31
C LEU A 32 -9.57 -13.50 -9.57
N ASP A 33 -8.44 -12.80 -9.73
CA ASP A 33 -7.54 -12.97 -10.88
C ASP A 33 -7.00 -14.40 -10.96
N SER A 34 -6.69 -15.01 -9.82
CA SER A 34 -6.24 -16.41 -9.77
C SER A 34 -7.33 -17.40 -10.21
N ALA A 35 -8.57 -17.19 -9.77
CA ALA A 35 -9.71 -18.00 -10.17
C ALA A 35 -10.02 -17.86 -11.68
N LEU A 36 -9.98 -16.62 -12.19
CA LEU A 36 -10.14 -16.35 -13.62
C LEU A 36 -9.02 -16.97 -14.45
N LEU A 37 -7.77 -16.89 -13.99
CA LEU A 37 -6.63 -17.46 -14.69
C LEU A 37 -6.76 -18.98 -14.82
N ILE A 38 -7.17 -19.67 -13.74
CA ILE A 38 -7.46 -21.11 -13.77
C ILE A 38 -8.59 -21.42 -14.75
N GLY A 39 -9.70 -20.67 -14.68
CA GLY A 39 -10.86 -20.86 -15.57
C GLY A 39 -10.49 -20.68 -17.04
N VAL A 40 -9.83 -19.57 -17.38
CA VAL A 40 -9.38 -19.23 -18.73
C VAL A 40 -8.37 -20.27 -19.25
N PHE A 41 -7.41 -20.68 -18.42
CA PHE A 41 -6.43 -21.70 -18.79
C PHE A 41 -7.09 -23.06 -19.08
N SER A 42 -8.11 -23.44 -18.30
CA SER A 42 -8.88 -24.67 -18.54
C SER A 42 -9.66 -24.64 -19.85
N LEU A 43 -10.13 -23.47 -20.28
CA LEU A 43 -10.82 -23.29 -21.56
C LEU A 43 -9.84 -23.27 -22.72
N PHE A 44 -8.68 -22.64 -22.55
CA PHE A 44 -7.61 -22.60 -23.54
C PHE A 44 -7.12 -24.00 -23.90
N THR A 45 -6.85 -24.85 -22.89
CA THR A 45 -6.39 -26.23 -23.11
C THR A 45 -7.42 -27.13 -23.81
N LYS A 46 -8.71 -26.81 -23.71
CA LYS A 46 -9.80 -27.52 -24.41
C LYS A 46 -10.09 -26.99 -25.81
N SER A 47 -9.55 -25.81 -26.17
CA SER A 47 -9.87 -25.14 -27.43
C SER A 47 -8.93 -25.58 -28.55
N SER A 48 -9.28 -26.66 -29.24
CA SER A 48 -8.42 -27.28 -30.26
C SER A 48 -8.54 -26.68 -31.68
N SER A 49 -9.39 -25.67 -31.91
CA SER A 49 -9.94 -25.46 -33.27
C SER A 49 -9.78 -24.06 -33.89
N LEU A 50 -9.66 -22.97 -33.12
CA LEU A 50 -9.68 -21.61 -33.69
C LEU A 50 -8.45 -20.78 -33.29
N LYS A 51 -7.53 -20.59 -34.25
CA LYS A 51 -6.31 -19.76 -34.07
C LYS A 51 -6.60 -18.34 -33.57
N VAL A 52 -7.72 -17.75 -33.99
CA VAL A 52 -8.17 -16.41 -33.54
C VAL A 52 -8.51 -16.42 -32.04
N LEU A 53 -9.16 -17.48 -31.56
CA LEU A 53 -9.54 -17.60 -30.15
C LEU A 53 -8.31 -17.77 -29.24
N ASN A 54 -7.27 -18.46 -29.73
CA ASN A 54 -6.00 -18.58 -29.02
C ASN A 54 -5.29 -17.23 -28.81
N TYR A 55 -5.40 -16.29 -29.75
CA TYR A 55 -4.83 -14.96 -29.59
C TYR A 55 -5.52 -14.18 -28.46
N TYR A 56 -6.85 -14.22 -28.40
CA TYR A 56 -7.60 -13.57 -27.31
C TYR A 56 -7.28 -14.18 -25.94
N PHE A 57 -7.13 -15.50 -25.85
CA PHE A 57 -6.73 -16.15 -24.60
C PHE A 57 -5.35 -15.70 -24.11
N LEU A 58 -4.38 -15.54 -25.01
CA LEU A 58 -3.06 -14.99 -24.65
C LEU A 58 -3.15 -13.57 -24.08
N TRP A 59 -3.95 -12.70 -24.68
CA TRP A 59 -4.17 -11.35 -24.16
C TRP A 59 -4.83 -11.34 -22.78
N ILE A 60 -5.88 -12.14 -22.59
CA ILE A 60 -6.58 -12.24 -21.30
C ILE A 60 -5.63 -12.72 -20.21
N ILE A 61 -4.86 -13.77 -20.47
CA ILE A 61 -3.87 -14.30 -19.51
C ILE A 61 -2.83 -13.23 -19.20
N SER A 62 -2.35 -12.49 -20.21
CA SER A 62 -1.36 -11.43 -20.02
C SER A 62 -1.91 -10.30 -19.12
N PHE A 63 -3.14 -9.85 -19.35
CA PHE A 63 -3.78 -8.83 -18.52
C PHE A 63 -4.03 -9.30 -17.09
N LEU A 64 -4.43 -10.56 -16.88
CA LEU A 64 -4.61 -11.14 -15.55
C LEU A 64 -3.29 -11.19 -14.77
N ILE A 65 -2.18 -11.57 -15.44
CA ILE A 65 -0.86 -11.57 -14.82
C ILE A 65 -0.42 -10.15 -14.45
N ILE A 66 -0.59 -9.17 -15.34
CA ILE A 66 -0.27 -7.77 -15.07
C ILE A 66 -1.07 -7.24 -13.88
N SER A 67 -2.38 -7.51 -13.85
CA SER A 67 -3.27 -7.14 -12.75
C SER A 67 -2.78 -7.73 -11.42
N MET A 68 -2.48 -9.04 -11.40
CA MET A 68 -2.01 -9.73 -10.22
C MET A 68 -0.65 -9.19 -9.71
N VAL A 69 0.26 -8.82 -10.62
CA VAL A 69 1.54 -8.16 -10.26
C VAL A 69 1.27 -6.80 -9.63
N ILE A 70 0.43 -5.95 -10.23
CA ILE A 70 0.09 -4.63 -9.69
C ILE A 70 -0.57 -4.74 -8.31
N SER A 71 -1.51 -5.66 -8.14
CA SER A 71 -2.14 -5.92 -6.83
C SER A 71 -1.13 -6.42 -5.80
N SER A 72 -0.16 -7.25 -6.22
CA SER A 72 0.91 -7.74 -5.34
C SER A 72 1.88 -6.63 -4.92
N LEU A 73 2.18 -5.67 -5.82
CA LEU A 73 3.01 -4.51 -5.49
C LEU A 73 2.41 -3.65 -4.38
N SER A 74 1.07 -3.63 -4.24
CA SER A 74 0.40 -2.91 -3.15
C SER A 74 0.70 -3.49 -1.76
N PHE A 75 1.14 -4.75 -1.67
CA PHE A 75 1.52 -5.37 -0.40
C PHE A 75 2.99 -5.16 -0.05
N ILE A 76 3.79 -4.57 -0.94
CA ILE A 76 5.19 -4.30 -0.65
C ILE A 76 5.26 -3.18 0.38
N PRO A 77 5.75 -3.46 1.60
CA PRO A 77 5.97 -2.40 2.56
C PRO A 77 7.13 -1.53 2.07
N VAL A 78 6.91 -0.22 1.96
CA VAL A 78 8.00 0.72 1.69
C VAL A 78 8.88 0.81 2.94
N LEU A 79 9.86 -0.09 3.01
CA LEU A 79 10.75 -0.25 4.17
C LEU A 79 11.98 0.66 4.13
N SER A 80 12.27 1.25 2.97
CA SER A 80 13.46 2.06 2.76
C SER A 80 13.12 3.54 2.91
N LYS A 81 13.65 4.15 3.97
CA LYS A 81 14.06 5.56 3.93
C LYS A 81 15.10 5.65 2.81
N ASP A 82 14.69 6.03 1.61
CA ASP A 82 15.68 6.40 0.61
C ASP A 82 16.52 7.53 1.22
N LYS A 83 17.84 7.41 1.10
CA LYS A 83 18.82 8.32 1.67
C LYS A 83 18.85 9.67 0.93
N GLN A 84 17.73 10.07 0.35
CA GLN A 84 17.54 11.27 -0.47
C GLN A 84 16.67 12.35 0.18
N ASP A 85 16.08 12.13 1.35
CA ASP A 85 15.49 13.22 2.14
C ASP A 85 16.57 13.90 3.01
N LYS A 86 17.70 14.28 2.39
CA LYS A 86 18.55 15.36 2.91
C LYS A 86 18.02 16.69 2.40
N VAL A 87 16.77 17.05 2.69
CA VAL A 87 16.27 18.38 2.29
C VAL A 87 15.48 19.03 3.41
N SER A 88 16.19 20.00 3.99
CA SER A 88 15.70 21.18 4.69
C SER A 88 15.18 20.96 6.10
N SER A 89 16.07 21.26 7.03
CA SER A 89 15.78 21.96 8.29
C SER A 89 14.93 23.22 8.03
N LYS A 90 13.68 23.06 7.61
CA LYS A 90 12.68 24.12 7.68
C LYS A 90 12.24 24.15 9.14
N LYS A 91 12.47 25.28 9.81
CA LYS A 91 11.91 25.59 11.13
C LYS A 91 10.46 25.10 11.14
N ILE A 92 10.17 24.10 11.96
CA ILE A 92 8.80 23.62 12.18
C ILE A 92 8.08 24.80 12.84
N ASP A 93 7.19 25.41 12.08
CA ASP A 93 6.33 26.46 12.59
C ASP A 93 5.52 25.89 13.75
N GLN A 94 5.45 26.61 14.87
CA GLN A 94 4.88 26.12 16.13
C GLN A 94 3.37 25.77 16.03
N ASP A 95 2.74 26.14 14.91
CA ASP A 95 1.31 25.94 14.62
C ASP A 95 1.01 24.69 13.77
N LYS A 96 2.02 23.91 13.37
CA LYS A 96 1.80 22.69 12.59
C LYS A 96 1.31 21.54 13.47
N ASN A 97 0.34 20.76 12.97
CA ASN A 97 -0.13 19.55 13.62
C ASN A 97 1.00 18.50 13.71
N ILE A 98 1.63 18.41 14.89
CA ILE A 98 2.71 17.46 15.19
C ILE A 98 2.29 15.98 15.09
N LEU A 99 0.99 15.69 15.06
CA LEU A 99 0.46 14.33 14.86
C LEU A 99 0.32 13.96 13.37
N PHE A 100 0.58 14.90 12.45
CA PHE A 100 0.45 14.64 11.03
C PHE A 100 1.67 13.87 10.50
N PHE A 101 1.45 12.71 9.88
CA PHE A 101 2.50 11.79 9.45
C PHE A 101 3.58 12.44 8.55
N SER A 102 3.20 13.42 7.73
CA SER A 102 4.13 14.14 6.86
C SER A 102 5.14 14.97 7.66
N VAL A 103 4.71 15.54 8.80
CA VAL A 103 5.60 16.28 9.72
C VAL A 103 6.49 15.30 10.51
N ILE A 104 5.92 14.16 10.94
CA ILE A 104 6.67 13.11 11.66
C ILE A 104 7.77 12.50 10.76
N LYS A 105 7.51 12.38 9.45
CA LYS A 105 8.48 11.87 8.46
C LYS A 105 9.79 12.67 8.49
N ASP A 106 9.71 13.99 8.65
CA ASP A 106 10.84 14.91 8.55
C ASP A 106 11.62 15.00 9.88
N LEU A 107 11.12 14.39 10.96
CA LEU A 107 11.67 14.46 12.31
C LEU A 107 12.52 13.24 12.67
N THR A 108 13.60 13.47 13.43
CA THR A 108 14.29 12.37 14.11
C THR A 108 13.52 11.91 15.35
N PRO A 109 13.68 10.65 15.80
CA PRO A 109 12.96 10.14 16.98
C PRO A 109 13.13 11.02 18.22
N ASN A 110 14.35 11.52 18.46
CA ASN A 110 14.65 12.37 19.61
C ASN A 110 14.00 13.76 19.50
N GLU A 111 14.00 14.36 18.30
CA GLU A 111 13.32 15.65 18.07
C GLU A 111 11.80 15.54 18.22
N TYR A 112 11.21 14.43 17.77
CA TYR A 112 9.78 14.19 17.93
C TYR A 112 9.39 14.03 19.41
N LEU A 113 10.19 13.28 20.18
CA LEU A 113 9.96 13.14 21.62
C LEU A 113 10.09 14.48 22.35
N ASP A 114 11.09 15.31 22.02
CA ASP A 114 11.25 16.64 22.63
C ASP A 114 10.03 17.54 22.33
N LEU A 115 9.54 17.55 21.09
CA LEU A 115 8.33 18.29 20.70
C LEU A 115 7.06 17.80 21.41
N LEU A 116 6.94 16.49 21.67
CA LEU A 116 5.82 15.92 22.40
C LEU A 116 5.85 16.26 23.89
N THR A 117 7.05 16.39 24.49
CA THR A 117 7.20 16.72 25.92
C THR A 117 7.12 18.21 26.24
N LYS A 118 7.38 19.08 25.26
CA LYS A 118 7.30 20.56 25.42
C LYS A 118 5.87 21.11 25.41
N LYS A 119 4.85 20.28 25.17
CA LYS A 119 3.44 20.65 25.10
C LYS A 119 2.65 20.04 26.26
#